data_AF-A0A957I2Q9-F1
#
_entry.id   AF-A0A957I2Q9-F1
#
_cell.length_a   1.000
_cell.length_b   1.000
_cell.length_c   1.000
_cell.angle_alpha   90.00
_cell.angle_beta   90.00
_cell.angle_gamma   90.00
#
_symmetry.space_group_name_H-M   'P 1'
#
loop_
_entity.id
_entity.type
_entity.pdbx_description
1 polymer ?
#
loop_
_entity_poly.entity_id
_entity_poly.type
_entity_poly.pdbx_seq_one_letter_code
_entity_poly.pdbx_strand_id
1 'polypeptide(L)'
;MIENDPLIISTEDISQANQLSLNCPICASAVEKNVDGASLAPVVCVKCSTLYHQACWEQSGGKCAILGCGSSECRPYGQDLGPIMRITYGDLPKETPRPSPNGYEKRLKAEEQRRRQEERRRPFWIIWFERLLRAIRILE
;
A
#
# COMPACT_ATOMS: atom_id res chain seq x y z
N MET A 1 2.59 14.47 29.49
CA MET A 1 3.38 14.12 28.29
C MET A 1 2.90 12.74 27.89
N ILE A 2 2.25 12.60 26.73
CA ILE A 2 1.85 11.27 26.24
C ILE A 2 3.10 10.71 25.56
N GLU A 3 3.78 9.78 26.24
CA GLU A 3 4.79 8.94 25.61
C GLU A 3 4.09 8.17 24.49
N ASN A 4 4.31 8.59 23.25
CA ASN A 4 3.86 7.82 22.10
C ASN A 4 4.89 6.73 21.85
N ASP A 5 4.66 5.57 22.46
CA ASP A 5 5.35 4.36 22.07
C ASP A 5 5.22 4.18 20.55
N PRO A 6 6.28 3.70 19.87
CA PRO A 6 6.23 3.48 18.44
C PRO A 6 5.12 2.47 18.13
N LEU A 7 4.21 2.84 17.22
CA LEU A 7 3.20 1.94 16.68
C LEU A 7 3.91 0.79 15.94
N ILE A 8 3.98 -0.37 16.60
CA ILE A 8 4.50 -1.60 16.00
C ILE A 8 3.32 -2.30 15.32
N ILE A 9 3.23 -2.14 14.01
CA ILE A 9 2.23 -2.85 13.19
C ILE A 9 2.72 -4.30 13.04
N SER A 10 2.01 -5.25 13.66
CA SER A 10 2.32 -6.66 13.56
C SER A 10 1.77 -7.29 12.28
N THR A 11 2.25 -8.49 11.94
CA THR A 11 1.69 -9.29 10.84
C THR A 11 0.21 -9.65 11.08
N GLU A 12 -0.21 -9.74 12.34
CA GLU A 12 -1.60 -10.00 12.71
C GLU A 12 -2.49 -8.76 12.51
N ASP A 13 -1.95 -7.56 12.76
CA ASP A 13 -2.65 -6.30 12.49
C ASP A 13 -2.85 -6.10 10.98
N ILE A 14 -1.84 -6.47 10.19
CA ILE A 14 -1.94 -6.49 8.72
C ILE A 14 -2.95 -7.54 8.26
N SER A 15 -2.96 -8.74 8.86
CA SER A 15 -3.92 -9.79 8.51
C SER A 15 -5.35 -9.40 8.87
N GLN A 16 -5.58 -8.78 10.04
CA GLN A 16 -6.88 -8.23 10.44
C GLN A 16 -7.30 -7.06 9.55
N ALA A 17 -6.41 -6.11 9.26
CA ALA A 17 -6.69 -5.02 8.34
C ALA A 17 -7.04 -5.53 6.94
N ASN A 18 -6.38 -6.61 6.49
CA ASN A 18 -6.68 -7.25 5.21
C ASN A 18 -8.01 -8.02 5.24
N GLN A 19 -8.37 -8.63 6.38
CA GLN A 19 -9.70 -9.19 6.58
C GLN A 19 -10.79 -8.12 6.63
N LEU A 20 -10.44 -6.89 7.01
CA LEU A 20 -11.29 -5.70 6.93
C LEU A 20 -11.32 -5.08 5.52
N SER A 21 -10.34 -5.39 4.65
CA SER A 21 -10.24 -4.83 3.29
C SER A 21 -10.90 -5.67 2.19
N LEU A 22 -11.81 -6.58 2.53
CA LEU A 22 -12.66 -7.31 1.57
C LEU A 22 -13.89 -6.48 1.18
N ASN A 23 -13.73 -5.18 0.97
CA ASN A 23 -14.83 -4.26 0.71
C ASN A 23 -14.91 -3.95 -0.79
N CYS A 24 -16.13 -3.87 -1.31
CA CYS A 24 -16.34 -3.49 -2.69
C CYS A 24 -15.92 -2.02 -2.84
N PRO A 25 -15.08 -1.65 -3.81
CA PRO A 25 -14.63 -0.27 -3.99
C PRO A 25 -15.74 0.69 -4.45
N ILE A 26 -16.94 0.19 -4.75
CA ILE A 26 -18.08 0.99 -5.20
C ILE A 26 -19.00 1.32 -4.02
N CYS A 27 -19.41 0.33 -3.23
CA CYS A 27 -20.36 0.51 -2.12
C CYS A 27 -19.69 0.49 -0.73
N ALA A 28 -18.38 0.29 -0.66
CA ALA A 28 -17.56 0.17 0.55
C ALA A 28 -18.02 -0.91 1.55
N SER A 29 -18.96 -1.78 1.16
CA SER A 29 -19.50 -2.86 1.98
C SER A 29 -18.74 -4.16 1.76
N ALA A 30 -18.75 -5.05 2.75
CA ALA A 30 -18.09 -6.35 2.69
C ALA A 30 -18.60 -7.19 1.50
N VAL A 31 -17.68 -7.81 0.76
CA VAL A 31 -17.97 -8.59 -0.45
C VAL A 31 -18.27 -10.05 -0.14
N GLU A 32 -17.74 -10.58 0.97
CA GLU A 32 -17.84 -12.01 1.31
C GLU A 32 -18.65 -12.30 2.57
N LYS A 33 -18.60 -11.45 3.59
CA LYS A 33 -19.23 -11.70 4.89
C LYS A 33 -20.62 -11.07 4.95
N ASN A 34 -21.61 -11.83 5.42
CA ASN A 34 -23.00 -11.39 5.66
C ASN A 34 -23.68 -10.80 4.41
N VAL A 35 -23.39 -11.38 3.25
CA VAL A 35 -23.95 -10.94 1.96
C VAL A 35 -25.03 -11.93 1.53
N ASP A 36 -26.29 -11.61 1.84
CA ASP A 36 -27.43 -12.46 1.50
C ASP A 36 -28.05 -11.99 0.17
N GLY A 37 -27.81 -12.75 -0.91
CA GLY A 37 -28.47 -12.52 -2.21
C GLY A 37 -27.61 -12.85 -3.42
N ALA A 38 -28.20 -13.49 -4.43
CA ALA A 38 -27.50 -13.89 -5.66
C ALA A 38 -26.92 -12.71 -6.44
N SER A 39 -27.55 -11.53 -6.39
CA SER A 39 -27.07 -10.30 -7.04
C SER A 39 -25.85 -9.69 -6.37
N LEU A 40 -25.58 -10.06 -5.12
CA LEU A 40 -24.40 -9.65 -4.37
C LEU A 40 -23.33 -10.74 -4.36
N ALA A 41 -23.44 -11.74 -5.24
CA ALA A 41 -22.40 -12.74 -5.42
C ALA A 41 -21.04 -12.06 -5.68
N PRO A 42 -19.97 -12.50 -5.02
CA PRO A 42 -18.66 -11.88 -5.15
C PRO A 42 -18.06 -12.19 -6.53
N VAL A 43 -17.55 -11.16 -7.21
CA VAL A 43 -16.82 -11.25 -8.48
C VAL A 43 -15.46 -10.58 -8.36
N VAL A 44 -14.51 -11.04 -9.15
CA VAL A 44 -13.12 -10.56 -9.15
C VAL A 44 -12.75 -10.07 -10.53
N CYS A 45 -12.12 -8.90 -10.60
CA CYS A 45 -11.51 -8.39 -11.81
C CYS A 45 -10.36 -9.31 -12.27
N VAL A 46 -10.38 -9.76 -13.53
CA VAL A 46 -9.37 -10.69 -14.07
C VAL A 46 -7.95 -10.11 -14.04
N LYS A 47 -7.81 -8.78 -14.19
CA LYS A 47 -6.51 -8.12 -14.34
C LYS A 47 -5.85 -7.75 -13.00
N CYS A 48 -6.59 -7.12 -12.09
CA CYS A 48 -6.04 -6.59 -10.83
C CYS A 48 -6.50 -7.37 -9.60
N SER A 49 -7.29 -8.42 -9.77
CA SER A 49 -7.80 -9.28 -8.69
C SER A 49 -8.62 -8.57 -7.62
N THR A 50 -9.09 -7.35 -7.89
CA THR A 50 -9.95 -6.61 -6.96
C THR A 50 -11.34 -7.24 -6.89
N LEU A 51 -11.88 -7.34 -5.68
CA LEU A 51 -13.20 -7.88 -5.35
C LEU A 51 -14.32 -6.84 -5.51
N TYR A 52 -15.45 -7.29 -6.02
CA TYR A 52 -16.68 -6.53 -6.19
C TYR A 52 -17.89 -7.40 -5.86
N HIS A 53 -19.02 -6.78 -5.54
CA HIS A 53 -20.32 -7.44 -5.73
C HIS A 53 -20.66 -7.46 -7.21
N GLN A 54 -21.30 -8.53 -7.69
CA GLN A 54 -21.75 -8.65 -9.08
C GLN A 54 -22.60 -7.45 -9.51
N ALA A 55 -23.59 -7.06 -8.70
CA ALA A 55 -24.40 -5.87 -8.98
C ALA A 55 -23.58 -4.57 -9.06
N CYS A 56 -22.55 -4.40 -8.23
CA CYS A 56 -21.70 -3.21 -8.26
C CYS A 56 -20.84 -3.17 -9.53
N TRP A 57 -20.35 -4.32 -9.99
CA TRP A 57 -19.62 -4.44 -11.26
C TRP A 57 -20.50 -4.08 -12.46
N GLU A 58 -21.76 -4.52 -12.46
CA GLU A 58 -22.72 -4.17 -13.52
C GLU A 58 -23.04 -2.67 -13.50
N GLN A 59 -23.20 -2.08 -12.31
CA GLN A 59 -23.43 -0.64 -12.14
C GLN A 59 -22.28 0.24 -12.63
N SER A 60 -21.03 -0.23 -12.56
CA SER A 60 -19.89 0.49 -13.16
C SER A 60 -19.81 0.35 -14.69
N GLY A 61 -20.83 -0.24 -15.32
CA GLY A 61 -20.87 -0.50 -16.76
C GLY A 61 -20.05 -1.73 -17.16
N GLY A 62 -19.86 -2.68 -16.25
CA GLY A 62 -19.08 -3.89 -16.49
C GLY A 62 -17.57 -3.63 -16.57
N LYS A 63 -17.07 -2.63 -15.84
CA LYS A 63 -15.66 -2.21 -15.87
C LYS A 63 -15.08 -2.05 -14.49
N CYS A 64 -13.79 -2.34 -14.36
CA CYS A 64 -13.06 -2.15 -13.13
C CYS A 64 -12.95 -0.67 -12.76
N ALA A 65 -13.38 -0.32 -11.55
CA ALA A 65 -13.35 1.04 -11.01
C ALA A 65 -11.96 1.46 -10.50
N ILE A 66 -11.01 0.53 -10.39
CA ILE A 66 -9.65 0.83 -9.95
C ILE A 66 -8.90 1.65 -11.01
N LEU A 67 -8.41 2.81 -10.58
CA LEU A 67 -7.61 3.70 -11.40
C LEU A 67 -6.41 2.94 -12.01
N GLY A 68 -6.29 2.97 -13.34
CA GLY A 68 -5.21 2.31 -14.09
C GLY A 68 -5.44 0.84 -14.46
N CYS A 69 -6.49 0.19 -13.96
CA CYS A 69 -6.81 -1.19 -14.38
C CYS A 69 -7.52 -1.23 -15.74
N GLY A 70 -8.71 -0.62 -15.81
CA GLY A 70 -9.51 -0.52 -17.04
C GLY A 70 -10.05 -1.84 -17.62
N SER A 71 -9.94 -2.96 -16.89
CA SER A 71 -10.47 -4.26 -17.34
C SER A 71 -12.00 -4.24 -17.46
N SER A 72 -12.54 -4.86 -18.51
CA SER A 72 -13.98 -5.14 -18.69
C SER A 72 -14.37 -6.59 -18.38
N GLU A 73 -13.42 -7.39 -17.92
CA GLU A 73 -13.64 -8.80 -17.61
C GLU A 73 -13.57 -9.05 -16.10
N CYS A 74 -14.59 -9.76 -15.60
CA CYS A 74 -14.65 -10.29 -14.24
C CYS A 74 -14.96 -11.79 -14.25
N ARG A 75 -14.62 -12.47 -13.16
CA ARG A 75 -14.96 -13.88 -12.92
C ARG A 75 -15.61 -14.04 -11.55
N PRO A 76 -16.40 -15.10 -11.32
CA PRO A 76 -16.90 -15.42 -9.99
C PRO A 76 -15.73 -15.64 -9.01
N TYR A 77 -15.86 -15.07 -7.82
CA TYR A 77 -14.92 -15.36 -6.73
C TYR A 77 -15.08 -16.81 -6.26
N GLY A 78 -13.97 -17.46 -5.87
CA GLY A 78 -13.99 -18.84 -5.39
C GLY A 78 -14.02 -19.93 -6.48
N GLN A 79 -13.97 -19.58 -7.78
CA GLN A 79 -13.66 -20.56 -8.81
C GLN A 79 -12.16 -20.90 -8.79
N ASP A 80 -11.86 -22.20 -8.80
CA ASP A 80 -10.50 -22.74 -8.79
C ASP A 80 -9.68 -22.16 -9.95
N LEU A 81 -8.53 -21.59 -9.63
CA LEU A 81 -7.64 -20.86 -10.55
C LEU A 81 -6.83 -21.79 -11.48
N GLY A 82 -7.34 -22.99 -11.77
CA GLY A 82 -6.55 -24.05 -12.37
C GLY A 82 -5.49 -24.58 -11.40
N PRO A 83 -4.53 -25.40 -11.87
CA PRO A 83 -3.56 -26.03 -11.00
C PRO A 83 -2.71 -24.97 -10.29
N ILE A 84 -2.70 -25.02 -8.96
CA ILE A 84 -1.82 -24.22 -8.10
C ILE A 84 -0.40 -24.33 -8.66
N MET A 85 0.18 -23.20 -9.10
CA MET A 85 1.57 -23.16 -9.55
C MET A 85 2.46 -23.51 -8.35
N ARG A 86 2.94 -24.76 -8.32
CA ARG A 86 3.84 -25.24 -7.27
C ARG A 86 5.25 -24.79 -7.62
N ILE A 87 5.66 -23.65 -7.06
CA ILE A 87 7.06 -23.22 -7.10
C ILE A 87 7.84 -24.21 -6.23
N THR A 88 8.72 -24.99 -6.85
CA THR A 88 9.63 -25.88 -6.12
C THR A 88 10.89 -25.12 -5.73
N TYR A 89 11.65 -25.66 -4.79
CA TYR A 89 12.92 -25.06 -4.38
C TYR A 89 13.93 -24.94 -5.56
N GLY A 90 13.77 -25.76 -6.60
CA GLY A 90 14.59 -25.70 -7.81
C GLY A 90 14.28 -24.52 -8.73
N ASP A 91 13.10 -23.91 -8.59
CA ASP A 91 12.63 -22.78 -9.41
C ASP A 91 13.06 -21.43 -8.83
N LEU A 92 13.56 -21.42 -7.60
CA LEU A 92 14.13 -20.23 -6.98
C LEU A 92 15.47 -19.89 -7.66
N PRO A 93 15.73 -18.61 -7.97
CA PRO A 93 17.02 -18.20 -8.51
C PRO A 93 18.12 -18.56 -7.49
N LYS A 94 19.05 -19.43 -7.91
CA LYS A 94 20.16 -19.92 -7.08
C LYS A 94 21.15 -18.83 -6.71
N GLU A 95 21.16 -17.73 -7.46
CA GLU A 95 22.10 -16.63 -7.30
C GLU A 95 21.33 -15.32 -7.21
N THR A 96 21.16 -14.85 -5.98
CA THR A 96 20.96 -13.41 -5.78
C THR A 96 22.33 -12.74 -5.92
N PRO A 97 22.45 -11.65 -6.71
CA PRO A 97 23.70 -10.90 -6.74
C PRO A 97 23.99 -10.46 -5.31
N ARG A 98 25.06 -11.00 -4.70
CA ARG A 98 25.48 -10.54 -3.38
C ARG A 98 25.77 -9.05 -3.50
N PRO A 99 25.07 -8.18 -2.75
CA PRO A 99 25.43 -6.78 -2.74
C PRO A 99 26.90 -6.71 -2.32
N SER A 100 27.73 -6.08 -3.16
CA SER A 100 29.14 -5.89 -2.84
C SER A 100 29.22 -5.21 -1.47
N PRO A 101 29.91 -5.80 -0.47
CA PRO A 101 29.93 -5.25 0.89
C PRO A 101 30.42 -3.79 0.90
N ASN A 102 31.29 -3.44 -0.04
CA ASN A 102 31.86 -2.10 -0.17
C ASN A 102 30.96 -1.09 -0.94
N GLY A 103 29.94 -1.56 -1.67
CA GLY A 103 29.05 -0.71 -2.46
C GLY A 103 27.99 -0.02 -1.60
N TYR A 104 27.43 -0.75 -0.64
CA TYR A 104 26.43 -0.23 0.29
C TYR A 104 27.03 0.83 1.22
N GLU A 105 28.18 0.55 1.83
CA GLU A 105 28.84 1.50 2.74
C GLU A 105 29.26 2.81 2.04
N LYS A 106 29.76 2.72 0.80
CA LYS A 106 30.10 3.92 0.02
C LYS A 106 28.87 4.76 -0.29
N ARG A 107 27.75 4.13 -0.64
CA ARG A 107 26.49 4.83 -0.90
C ARG A 107 25.94 5.49 0.37
N LEU A 108 25.97 4.77 1.48
CA LEU A 108 25.52 5.28 2.79
C LEU A 108 26.34 6.49 3.25
N LYS A 109 27.68 6.42 3.14
CA LYS A 109 28.57 7.55 3.48
C LYS A 109 28.37 8.77 2.57
N ALA A 110 28.15 8.55 1.27
CA ALA A 110 27.87 9.63 0.32
C ALA A 110 26.54 10.32 0.62
N GLU A 111 25.52 9.56 1.02
CA GLU A 111 24.20 10.06 1.38
C GLU A 111 24.22 10.84 2.70
N GLU A 112 24.97 10.34 3.70
CA GLU A 112 25.19 11.04 4.97
C GLU A 112 25.93 12.38 4.79
N GLN A 113 26.95 12.42 3.90
CA GLN A 113 27.64 13.66 3.57
C GLN A 113 26.72 14.68 2.88
N ARG A 114 25.83 14.25 1.98
CA ARG A 114 24.85 15.16 1.35
C ARG A 114 23.92 15.78 2.38
N ARG A 115 23.40 14.99 3.33
CA ARG A 115 22.55 15.51 4.41
C ARG A 115 23.26 16.54 5.29
N ARG A 116 24.53 16.29 5.66
CA ARG A 116 25.33 17.28 6.43
C ARG A 116 25.58 18.57 5.64
N GLN A 117 25.75 18.48 4.32
CA GLN A 117 25.89 19.66 3.46
C GLN A 117 24.57 20.44 3.33
N GLU A 118 23.43 19.75 3.24
CA GLU A 118 22.10 20.36 3.22
C GLU A 118 21.76 21.04 4.55
N GLU A 119 22.10 20.43 5.69
CA GLU A 119 21.96 21.04 7.01
C GLU A 119 22.82 22.30 7.17
N ARG A 120 24.07 22.26 6.70
CA ARG A 120 24.93 23.45 6.66
C ARG A 120 24.43 24.52 5.68
N ARG A 121 23.69 24.13 4.65
CA ARG A 121 23.10 25.02 3.65
C ARG A 121 21.74 25.56 4.04
N ARG A 122 21.18 25.23 5.22
CA ARG A 122 19.97 25.91 5.71
C ARG A 122 20.27 27.42 5.77
N PRO A 123 19.68 28.24 4.88
CA PRO A 123 20.00 29.65 4.83
C PRO A 123 19.59 30.29 6.15
N PHE A 124 20.47 31.12 6.70
CA PHE A 124 20.25 31.77 8.00
C PHE A 124 18.92 32.52 8.07
N TRP A 125 18.41 32.98 6.92
CA TRP A 125 17.11 33.62 6.76
C TRP A 125 15.94 32.72 7.16
N ILE A 126 15.97 31.40 6.91
CA ILE A 126 14.90 30.48 7.33
C ILE A 126 14.86 30.38 8.86
N ILE A 127 16.03 30.27 9.50
CA ILE A 127 16.13 30.23 10.97
C ILE A 127 15.67 31.55 11.59
N TRP A 128 16.01 32.67 10.97
CA TRP A 128 15.58 33.99 11.39
C TRP A 128 14.06 34.18 11.25
N PHE A 129 13.46 33.73 10.14
CA PHE A 129 12.02 33.84 9.89
C PHE A 129 11.19 32.97 10.85
N GLU A 130 11.63 31.75 11.14
CA GLU A 130 10.99 30.86 12.12
C GLU A 130 10.99 31.48 13.54
N ARG A 131 12.08 32.15 13.94
CA ARG A 131 12.15 32.86 15.22
C ARG A 131 11.19 34.04 15.28
N LEU A 132 11.05 34.78 14.19
CA LEU A 132 10.19 35.96 14.12
C LEU A 132 8.71 35.57 14.20
N LEU A 133 8.31 34.53 13.46
CA LEU A 133 6.95 33.97 13.55
C LEU A 133 6.62 33.45 14.95
N ARG A 134 7.58 32.84 15.65
CA ARG A 134 7.39 32.38 17.03
C ARG A 134 7.21 33.54 18.01
N ALA A 135 7.92 34.66 17.83
CA ALA A 135 7.77 35.84 18.67
C ALA A 135 6.39 36.50 18.52
N ILE A 136 5.85 36.54 17.29
CA ILE A 136 4.51 37.09 17.03
C ILE A 136 3.43 36.21 17.68
N ARG A 137 3.59 34.88 17.64
CA ARG A 137 2.61 33.93 18.20
C ARG A 137 2.57 33.88 19.75
N ILE A 138 3.48 34.57 20.43
CA ILE A 138 3.51 34.68 21.91
C ILE A 138 2.83 35.98 22.38
N LEU A 139 2.51 36.89 21.45
CA LEU A 139 1.87 38.19 21.72
C LEU A 139 0.34 38.17 21.54
N GLU A 140 -0.25 36.98 21.36
CA GLU A 140 -1.68 36.71 21.33
C GLU A 140 -2.04 35.78 22.49
#